data_AF-A0A924N999-F1
#
_entry.id   AF-A0A924N999-F1
#
_cell.length_a   1.000
_cell.length_b   1.000
_cell.length_c   1.000
_cell.angle_alpha   90.00
_cell.angle_beta   90.00
_cell.angle_gamma   90.00
#
_symmetry.space_group_name_H-M   'P 1'
#
loop_
_entity.id
_entity.type
_entity.pdbx_description
1 polymer ?
#
loop_
_entity_poly.entity_id
_entity_poly.type
_entity_poly.pdbx_seq_one_letter_code
_entity_poly.pdbx_strand_id
1 'polypeptide(L)'
;MPDGRELPELARSLRSLGAPGDGPADAAQGAIFVPLLEARARAAGASVQEMLAALRGDALSARIEAFAVDAAVHGIDQPALARALTAQAGELMEPLRAALLELDVLVSNAREGAPGWNAWVAQLRRVFVAADVACRDLARLLAMRTTSAATPRWFERSPR
;
A
#
# COMPACT_ATOMS: atom_id res chain seq x y z
N MET A 1 6.09 9.33 -29.43
CA MET A 1 6.80 8.79 -28.25
C MET A 1 5.90 9.05 -27.05
N PRO A 2 5.62 8.04 -26.19
CA PRO A 2 4.77 8.24 -25.02
C PRO A 2 5.39 9.31 -24.11
N ASP A 3 4.60 10.32 -23.76
CA ASP A 3 5.04 11.44 -22.94
C ASP A 3 4.84 11.05 -21.47
N GLY A 4 5.90 11.13 -20.64
CA GLY A 4 5.88 10.72 -19.23
C GLY A 4 4.89 11.50 -18.35
N ARG A 5 4.21 12.49 -18.93
CA ARG A 5 3.15 13.30 -18.33
C ARG A 5 1.81 12.56 -18.17
N GLU A 6 1.64 11.39 -18.80
CA GLU A 6 0.40 10.59 -18.73
C GLU A 6 0.34 9.60 -17.55
N LEU A 7 1.31 9.62 -16.63
CA LEU A 7 1.21 8.85 -15.40
C LEU A 7 -0.06 9.29 -14.64
N PRO A 8 -0.89 8.35 -14.14
CA PRO A 8 -2.16 8.67 -13.47
C PRO A 8 -1.98 9.78 -12.43
N GLU A 9 -2.93 10.72 -12.35
CA GLU A 9 -2.97 11.76 -11.31
C GLU A 9 -3.15 11.12 -9.93
N LEU A 10 -2.04 10.66 -9.34
CA LEU A 10 -1.89 10.24 -7.95
C LEU A 10 -2.40 11.29 -6.95
N ALA A 11 -2.35 12.56 -7.36
CA ALA A 11 -2.88 13.69 -6.62
C ALA A 11 -4.40 13.63 -6.41
N ARG A 12 -5.15 12.83 -7.17
CA ARG A 12 -6.60 12.69 -6.99
C ARG A 12 -6.94 11.66 -5.90
N SER A 13 -6.25 10.52 -5.85
CA SER A 13 -6.37 9.55 -4.74
C SER A 13 -5.94 10.20 -3.42
N LEU A 14 -4.83 10.95 -3.41
CA LEU A 14 -4.36 11.69 -2.23
C LEU A 14 -5.29 12.82 -1.77
N ARG A 15 -5.92 13.57 -2.70
CA ARG A 15 -6.86 14.65 -2.34
C ARG A 15 -8.15 14.14 -1.70
N SER A 16 -8.56 12.91 -1.97
CA SER A 16 -9.72 12.30 -1.29
C SER A 16 -9.44 11.86 0.15
N LEU A 17 -8.16 11.83 0.55
CA LEU A 17 -7.68 11.32 1.83
C LEU A 17 -7.15 12.42 2.76
N GLY A 18 -7.15 13.69 2.31
CA GLY A 18 -6.52 14.83 2.98
C GLY A 18 -7.23 15.42 4.20
N ALA A 19 -8.09 14.65 4.88
CA ALA A 19 -8.45 14.99 6.25
C ALA A 19 -7.46 14.25 7.16
N PRO A 20 -6.71 14.94 8.05
CA PRO A 20 -5.93 14.25 9.07
C PRO A 20 -6.88 13.33 9.83
N GLY A 21 -6.73 12.03 9.58
CA GLY A 21 -7.53 10.99 10.19
C GLY A 21 -6.80 10.44 11.40
N ASP A 22 -7.53 9.73 12.24
CA ASP A 22 -6.99 9.07 13.42
C ASP A 22 -5.70 8.28 13.11
N GLY A 23 -4.76 8.16 14.06
CA GLY A 23 -3.45 7.54 13.87
C GLY A 23 -3.40 6.20 13.09
N PRO A 24 -4.40 5.29 13.19
CA PRO A 24 -4.49 4.10 12.36
C PRO A 24 -4.59 4.35 10.84
N ALA A 25 -5.29 5.39 10.43
CA ALA A 25 -5.44 5.75 9.01
C ALA A 25 -4.13 6.29 8.45
N ASP A 26 -3.48 7.19 9.18
CA ASP A 26 -2.19 7.78 8.79
C ASP A 26 -1.09 6.70 8.68
N ALA A 27 -1.05 5.74 9.62
CA ALA A 27 -0.09 4.63 9.57
C ALA A 27 -0.31 3.73 8.35
N ALA A 28 -1.56 3.38 8.03
CA ALA A 28 -1.87 2.58 6.85
C ALA A 28 -1.53 3.32 5.54
N GLN A 29 -1.83 4.62 5.48
CA GLN A 29 -1.48 5.46 4.32
C GLN A 29 0.04 5.53 4.14
N GLY A 30 0.79 5.75 5.23
CA GLY A 30 2.24 5.78 5.23
C GLY A 30 2.85 4.48 4.71
N ALA A 31 2.34 3.33 5.19
CA ALA A 31 2.85 2.03 4.79
C ALA A 31 2.66 1.72 3.30
N ILE A 32 1.53 2.12 2.71
CA ILE A 32 1.16 1.73 1.34
C ILE A 32 1.53 2.79 0.31
N PHE A 33 1.22 4.07 0.56
CA PHE A 33 1.36 5.11 -0.46
C PHE A 33 2.75 5.73 -0.51
N VAL A 34 3.50 5.81 0.60
CA VAL A 34 4.86 6.38 0.57
C VAL A 34 5.76 5.66 -0.44
N PRO A 35 5.86 4.30 -0.46
CA PRO A 35 6.67 3.60 -1.47
C PRO A 35 6.25 3.89 -2.91
N LEU A 36 4.93 3.96 -3.17
CA LEU A 36 4.37 4.22 -4.51
C LEU A 36 4.69 5.65 -4.97
N LEU A 37 4.59 6.63 -4.05
CA LEU A 37 4.88 8.03 -4.35
C LEU A 37 6.37 8.26 -4.57
N GLU A 38 7.24 7.62 -3.79
CA GLU A 38 8.69 7.66 -4.00
C GLU A 38 9.07 7.08 -5.37
N ALA A 39 8.50 5.93 -5.74
CA ALA A 39 8.74 5.33 -7.06
C ALA A 39 8.29 6.24 -8.20
N ARG A 40 7.12 6.86 -8.06
CA ARG A 40 6.61 7.83 -9.04
C ARG A 40 7.48 9.09 -9.11
N ALA A 41 7.96 9.60 -7.97
CA ALA A 41 8.87 10.74 -7.96
C ALA A 41 10.17 10.45 -8.71
N ARG A 42 10.73 9.23 -8.56
CA ARG A 42 11.89 8.79 -9.37
C ARG A 42 11.57 8.63 -10.85
N ALA A 43 10.35 8.23 -11.19
CA ALA A 43 9.90 8.10 -12.58
C ALA A 43 9.59 9.45 -13.26
N ALA A 44 9.37 10.53 -12.49
CA ALA A 44 8.96 11.81 -13.03
C ALA A 44 10.08 12.44 -13.89
N GLY A 45 9.80 12.60 -15.19
CA GLY A 45 10.77 13.15 -16.14
C GLY A 45 11.88 12.18 -16.56
N ALA A 46 11.82 10.92 -16.11
CA ALA A 46 12.76 9.88 -16.49
C ALA A 46 12.43 9.30 -17.87
N SER A 47 13.40 8.61 -18.48
CA SER A 47 13.15 7.83 -19.70
C SER A 47 12.16 6.68 -19.44
N VAL A 48 11.57 6.13 -20.50
CA VAL A 48 10.65 4.98 -20.39
C VAL A 48 11.29 3.81 -19.65
N GLN A 49 12.57 3.52 -19.89
CA GLN A 49 13.26 2.42 -19.22
C GLN A 49 13.45 2.66 -17.72
N GLU A 50 13.83 3.88 -17.34
CA GLU A 50 13.97 4.27 -15.94
C GLU A 50 12.61 4.29 -15.23
N MET A 51 11.54 4.70 -15.92
CA MET A 51 10.18 4.65 -15.39
C MET A 51 9.72 3.22 -15.10
N LEU A 52 9.91 2.29 -16.05
CA LEU A 52 9.59 0.88 -15.87
C LEU A 52 10.43 0.26 -14.74
N ALA A 53 11.71 0.64 -14.62
CA ALA A 53 12.59 0.18 -13.55
C ALA A 53 12.19 0.73 -12.16
N ALA A 54 11.78 2.00 -12.10
CA ALA A 54 11.36 2.65 -10.85
C ALA A 54 10.04 2.08 -10.31
N LEU A 55 9.17 1.61 -11.21
CA LEU A 55 7.84 1.06 -10.91
C LEU A 55 7.80 -0.48 -11.03
N ARG A 56 8.92 -1.15 -10.71
CA ARG A 56 8.96 -2.62 -10.62
C ARG A 56 7.99 -3.13 -9.56
N GLY A 57 7.07 -3.98 -10.00
CA GLY A 57 5.99 -4.52 -9.21
C GLY A 57 6.47 -5.38 -8.04
N ASP A 58 7.38 -6.31 -8.32
CA ASP A 58 7.97 -7.21 -7.33
C ASP A 58 8.65 -6.46 -6.17
N ALA A 59 9.49 -5.49 -6.48
CA ALA A 59 10.22 -4.69 -5.52
C ALA A 59 9.30 -3.78 -4.70
N LEU A 60 8.30 -3.17 -5.36
CA LEU A 60 7.28 -2.36 -4.68
C LEU A 60 6.43 -3.20 -3.75
N SER A 61 6.01 -4.39 -4.18
CA SER A 61 5.18 -5.29 -3.39
C SER A 61 5.89 -5.70 -2.11
N ALA A 62 7.14 -6.16 -2.22
CA ALA A 62 7.92 -6.56 -1.05
C ALA A 62 8.09 -5.41 -0.05
N ARG A 63 8.32 -4.18 -0.54
CA ARG A 63 8.49 -3.01 0.33
C ARG A 63 7.19 -2.59 1.01
N ILE A 64 6.08 -2.59 0.28
CA ILE A 64 4.76 -2.24 0.84
C ILE A 64 4.34 -3.27 1.89
N GLU A 65 4.52 -4.56 1.60
CA GLU A 65 4.19 -5.63 2.54
C GLU A 65 5.02 -5.53 3.82
N ALA A 66 6.34 -5.28 3.70
CA ALA A 66 7.19 -5.07 4.87
C ALA A 66 6.70 -3.90 5.74
N PHE A 67 6.32 -2.77 5.15
CA PHE A 67 5.81 -1.62 5.90
C PHE A 67 4.42 -1.87 6.49
N ALA A 68 3.54 -2.58 5.78
CA ALA A 68 2.22 -2.95 6.28
C ALA A 68 2.32 -3.90 7.48
N VAL A 69 3.22 -4.89 7.41
CA VAL A 69 3.49 -5.80 8.51
C VAL A 69 4.09 -5.06 9.70
N ASP A 70 5.09 -4.20 9.49
CA ASP A 70 5.70 -3.39 10.56
C ASP A 70 4.64 -2.55 11.28
N ALA A 71 3.78 -1.85 10.53
CA ALA A 71 2.68 -1.08 11.09
C ALA A 71 1.70 -1.95 11.90
N ALA A 72 1.37 -3.15 11.41
CA ALA A 72 0.45 -4.07 12.08
C ALA A 72 1.00 -4.59 13.42
N VAL A 73 2.29 -4.92 13.47
CA VAL A 73 2.92 -5.51 14.67
C VAL A 73 3.57 -4.48 15.60
N HIS A 74 3.63 -3.21 15.20
CA HIS A 74 4.25 -2.15 16.01
C HIS A 74 3.65 -2.09 17.42
N GLY A 75 4.49 -2.26 18.45
CA GLY A 75 4.08 -2.24 19.85
C GLY A 75 3.41 -3.53 20.36
N ILE A 76 3.49 -4.63 19.61
CA ILE A 76 2.96 -5.94 20.03
C ILE A 76 4.07 -6.82 20.61
N ASP A 77 4.04 -7.00 21.93
CA ASP A 77 5.01 -7.87 22.64
C ASP A 77 4.62 -9.35 22.63
N GLN A 78 3.37 -9.69 22.29
CA GLN A 78 2.86 -11.07 22.31
C GLN A 78 3.15 -11.78 20.97
N PRO A 79 4.02 -12.82 20.93
CA PRO A 79 4.44 -13.42 19.65
C PRO A 79 3.31 -14.09 18.86
N ALA A 80 2.34 -14.71 19.53
CA ALA A 80 1.20 -15.34 18.88
C ALA A 80 0.32 -14.30 18.17
N LEU A 81 0.06 -13.16 18.84
CA LEU A 81 -0.69 -12.05 18.28
C LEU A 81 0.07 -11.40 17.12
N ALA A 82 1.38 -11.17 17.27
CA ALA A 82 2.22 -10.63 16.21
C ALA A 82 2.15 -11.49 14.94
N ARG A 83 2.25 -12.83 15.07
CA ARG A 83 2.12 -13.76 13.93
C ARG A 83 0.75 -13.69 13.27
N ALA A 84 -0.32 -13.63 14.06
CA ALA A 84 -1.68 -13.51 13.53
C ALA A 84 -1.87 -12.21 12.75
N LEU A 85 -1.35 -11.09 13.27
CA LEU A 85 -1.40 -9.79 12.61
C LEU A 85 -0.53 -9.74 11.34
N THR A 86 0.65 -10.36 11.34
CA THR A 86 1.46 -10.52 10.12
C THR A 86 0.69 -11.27 9.03
N ALA A 87 0.09 -12.42 9.37
CA ALA A 87 -0.68 -13.21 8.42
C ALA A 87 -1.87 -12.41 7.86
N GLN A 88 -2.61 -11.73 8.74
CA GLN A 88 -3.75 -10.92 8.34
C GLN A 88 -3.33 -9.73 7.47
N ALA A 89 -2.24 -9.04 7.80
CA ALA A 89 -1.70 -7.97 6.96
C ALA A 89 -1.30 -8.49 5.57
N GLY A 90 -0.64 -9.65 5.50
CA GLY A 90 -0.28 -10.31 4.24
C GLY A 90 -1.51 -10.63 3.37
N GLU A 91 -2.55 -11.22 3.96
CA GLU A 91 -3.81 -11.51 3.27
C GLU A 91 -4.48 -10.24 2.71
N LEU A 92 -4.47 -9.14 3.47
CA LEU A 92 -5.01 -7.86 3.01
C LEU A 92 -4.21 -7.25 1.85
N MET A 93 -2.91 -7.53 1.76
CA MET A 93 -2.05 -7.02 0.67
C MET A 93 -2.15 -7.85 -0.62
N GLU A 94 -2.75 -9.04 -0.57
CA GLU A 94 -2.82 -9.97 -1.71
C GLU A 94 -3.35 -9.33 -3.02
N PRO A 95 -4.45 -8.56 -3.01
CA PRO A 95 -4.95 -7.92 -4.24
C PRO A 95 -3.98 -6.89 -4.82
N LEU A 96 -3.28 -6.14 -3.94
CA LEU A 96 -2.27 -5.16 -4.34
C LEU A 96 -1.03 -5.85 -4.91
N ARG A 97 -0.58 -6.93 -4.26
CA ARG A 97 0.52 -7.77 -4.74
C ARG A 97 0.23 -8.33 -6.13
N ALA A 98 -0.95 -8.91 -6.33
CA ALA A 98 -1.37 -9.42 -7.64
C ALA A 98 -1.37 -8.32 -8.71
N ALA A 99 -1.90 -7.13 -8.39
CA ALA A 99 -1.92 -6.01 -9.32
C ALA A 99 -0.50 -5.50 -9.67
N LEU A 100 0.42 -5.49 -8.72
CA LEU A 100 1.82 -5.10 -8.93
C LEU A 100 2.57 -6.13 -9.77
N LEU A 101 2.39 -7.43 -9.52
CA LEU A 101 3.06 -8.48 -10.31
C LEU A 101 2.58 -8.48 -11.77
N GLU A 102 1.30 -8.21 -12.02
CA GLU A 102 0.78 -8.05 -13.38
C GLU A 102 1.40 -6.85 -14.10
N LEU A 103 1.82 -5.81 -13.36
CA LEU A 103 2.54 -4.67 -13.93
C LEU A 103 3.87 -5.11 -14.56
N ASP A 104 4.58 -6.05 -13.90
CA ASP A 104 5.86 -6.60 -14.39
C ASP A 104 5.67 -7.45 -15.65
N VAL A 105 4.57 -8.22 -15.73
CA VAL A 105 4.20 -9.00 -16.93
C VAL A 105 4.06 -8.08 -18.15
N LEU A 106 3.52 -6.87 -17.95
CA LEU A 106 3.27 -5.91 -19.03
C LEU A 106 4.50 -5.10 -19.44
N VAL A 107 5.63 -5.20 -18.74
CA VAL A 107 6.85 -4.39 -19.02
C VAL A 107 7.38 -4.63 -20.43
N SER A 108 7.44 -5.89 -20.87
CA SER A 108 7.93 -6.22 -22.22
C SER A 108 7.05 -5.58 -23.30
N ASN A 109 5.73 -5.73 -23.16
CA ASN A 109 4.75 -5.15 -24.09
C ASN A 109 4.81 -3.62 -24.11
N ALA A 110 5.03 -2.99 -22.94
CA ALA A 110 5.15 -1.54 -22.82
C ALA A 110 6.32 -0.95 -23.63
N ARG A 111 7.37 -1.74 -23.88
CA ARG A 111 8.54 -1.33 -24.67
C ARG A 111 8.29 -1.41 -26.18
N GLU A 112 7.34 -2.22 -26.62
CA GLU A 112 7.10 -2.53 -28.03
C GLU A 112 6.29 -1.44 -28.75
N GLY A 113 5.50 -0.66 -28.01
CA GLY A 113 4.77 0.47 -28.58
C GLY A 113 3.59 0.97 -27.77
N ALA A 114 2.80 1.85 -28.39
CA ALA A 114 1.69 2.55 -27.74
C ALA A 114 0.60 1.62 -27.14
N PRO A 115 0.19 0.51 -27.79
CA PRO A 115 -0.82 -0.38 -27.20
C PRO A 115 -0.37 -1.02 -25.89
N GLY A 116 0.87 -1.52 -25.84
CA GLY A 116 1.43 -2.12 -24.63
C GLY A 116 1.68 -1.07 -23.55
N TRP A 117 2.12 0.13 -23.94
CA TRP A 117 2.23 1.26 -23.01
C TRP A 117 0.88 1.60 -22.36
N ASN A 118 -0.19 1.70 -23.16
CA ASN A 118 -1.52 1.99 -22.66
C ASN A 118 -2.04 0.89 -21.73
N ALA A 119 -1.77 -0.38 -22.03
CA ALA A 119 -2.11 -1.50 -21.16
C ALA A 119 -1.38 -1.42 -19.82
N TRP A 120 -0.08 -1.10 -19.84
CA TRP A 120 0.73 -0.91 -18.64
C TRP A 120 0.24 0.27 -17.80
N VAL A 121 -0.09 1.41 -18.41
CA VAL A 121 -0.69 2.56 -17.71
C VAL A 121 -2.07 2.21 -17.11
N ALA A 122 -2.89 1.44 -17.83
CA ALA A 122 -4.18 0.98 -17.32
C ALA A 122 -4.01 0.04 -16.12
N GLN A 123 -3.00 -0.82 -16.14
CA GLN A 123 -2.66 -1.68 -15.01
C GLN A 123 -2.15 -0.86 -13.81
N LEU A 124 -1.33 0.16 -14.05
CA LEU A 124 -0.88 1.07 -12.99
C LEU A 124 -2.06 1.76 -12.29
N ARG A 125 -3.14 2.11 -13.02
CA ARG A 125 -4.37 2.63 -12.40
C ARG A 125 -5.04 1.58 -11.49
N ARG A 126 -5.04 0.30 -11.90
CA ARG A 126 -5.57 -0.80 -11.09
C ARG A 126 -4.75 -1.02 -9.81
N VAL A 127 -3.43 -0.86 -9.88
CA VAL A 127 -2.55 -0.87 -8.69
C VAL A 127 -3.01 0.18 -7.68
N PHE A 128 -3.33 1.40 -8.10
CA PHE A 128 -3.82 2.43 -7.19
C PHE A 128 -5.20 2.12 -6.59
N VAL A 129 -6.11 1.56 -7.37
CA VAL A 129 -7.40 1.08 -6.84
C VAL A 129 -7.20 -0.02 -5.81
N ALA A 130 -6.30 -0.97 -6.06
CA ALA A 130 -5.96 -2.02 -5.11
C ALA A 130 -5.29 -1.45 -3.84
N ALA A 131 -4.43 -0.44 -3.98
CA ALA A 131 -3.81 0.27 -2.86
C ALA A 131 -4.85 1.01 -2.00
N ASP A 132 -5.86 1.65 -2.61
CA ASP A 132 -6.96 2.29 -1.87
C ASP A 132 -7.80 1.28 -1.08
N VAL A 133 -8.01 0.08 -1.61
CA VAL A 133 -8.70 -1.02 -0.89
C VAL A 133 -7.83 -1.51 0.27
N ALA A 134 -6.59 -1.88 -0.02
CA ALA A 134 -5.62 -2.37 0.96
C ALA A 134 -5.41 -1.37 2.12
N CYS A 135 -5.36 -0.06 1.82
CA CYS A 135 -5.20 0.99 2.81
C CYS A 135 -6.40 1.07 3.76
N ARG A 136 -7.64 0.97 3.23
CA ARG A 136 -8.84 1.00 4.08
C ARG A 136 -8.91 -0.23 4.98
N ASP A 137 -8.56 -1.40 4.47
CA ASP A 137 -8.62 -2.63 5.25
C ASP A 137 -7.50 -2.70 6.30
N LEU A 138 -6.29 -2.24 5.96
CA LEU A 138 -5.20 -2.10 6.92
C LEU A 138 -5.54 -1.07 8.01
N ALA A 139 -6.11 0.09 7.65
CA ALA A 139 -6.54 1.08 8.64
C ALA A 139 -7.58 0.50 9.62
N ARG A 140 -8.53 -0.30 9.13
CA ARG A 140 -9.50 -1.02 9.99
C ARG A 140 -8.82 -2.00 10.92
N LEU A 141 -7.86 -2.79 10.42
CA LEU A 141 -7.07 -3.71 11.24
C LEU A 141 -6.35 -2.97 12.38
N LEU A 142 -5.69 -1.86 12.05
CA LEU A 142 -4.96 -1.04 13.01
C LEU A 142 -5.90 -0.39 14.05
N ALA A 143 -7.10 0.03 13.64
CA ALA A 143 -8.10 0.63 14.54
C ALA A 143 -8.70 -0.39 15.52
N MET A 144 -9.00 -1.62 15.07
CA MET A 144 -9.52 -2.69 15.94
C MET A 144 -8.54 -3.04 17.07
N ARG A 145 -7.23 -2.99 16.77
CA ARG A 145 -6.16 -3.20 17.75
C ARG A 145 -6.17 -2.13 18.85
N THR A 146 -6.27 -0.85 18.50
CA THR A 146 -6.28 0.24 19.48
C THR A 146 -7.51 0.19 20.37
N THR A 147 -8.69 -0.17 19.86
CA THR A 147 -9.91 -0.33 20.67
C THR A 147 -9.79 -1.50 21.66
N SER A 148 -9.22 -2.63 21.24
CA SER A 148 -9.02 -3.78 22.14
C SER A 148 -8.06 -3.48 23.29
N ALA A 149 -7.07 -2.61 23.08
CA ALA A 149 -6.14 -2.19 24.14
C ALA A 149 -6.77 -1.21 25.15
N ALA A 150 -7.80 -0.45 24.72
CA ALA A 150 -8.42 0.62 25.51
C ALA A 150 -9.55 0.15 26.46
N THR A 151 -9.93 -1.13 26.46
CA THR A 151 -11.02 -1.61 27.32
C THR A 151 -10.54 -1.69 28.79
N PRO A 152 -11.06 -0.86 29.72
CA PRO A 152 -10.57 -0.85 31.10
C PRO A 152 -11.05 -2.10 31.84
N ARG A 153 -10.16 -2.67 32.66
CA ARG A 153 -10.43 -3.79 33.58
C ARG A 153 -11.53 -3.42 34.58
N TRP A 154 -12.77 -3.81 34.31
CA TRP A 154 -13.93 -3.72 35.21
C TRP A 154 -13.89 -4.73 36.38
N PHE A 155 -12.72 -5.30 36.67
CA PHE A 155 -12.49 -6.10 37.89
C PHE A 155 -11.81 -5.25 38.97
N GLU A 156 -12.47 -4.18 39.41
CA GLU A 156 -12.23 -3.64 40.75
C GLU A 156 -12.79 -4.65 41.76
N ARG A 157 -11.92 -5.43 42.40
CA ARG A 157 -12.27 -6.15 43.63
C ARG A 157 -12.30 -5.12 44.76
N SER A 158 -13.49 -4.72 45.20
CA SER A 158 -13.64 -4.06 46.50
C SER A 158 -13.25 -5.03 47.61
N PRO A 159 -12.24 -4.74 48.45
CA PRO A 159 -12.04 -5.50 49.67
C PRO A 159 -13.13 -5.10 50.68
N ARG A 160 -13.84 -6.11 51.20
CA ARG A 160 -14.62 -6.00 52.44
C ARG A 160 -13.72 -6.30 53.62
#